data_AF-A0AAV0L9Z2-F1
#
_entry.id   AF-A0AAV0L9Z2-F1
#
_cell.length_a   1.000
_cell.length_b   1.000
_cell.length_c   1.000
_cell.angle_alpha   90.00
_cell.angle_beta   90.00
_cell.angle_gamma   90.00
#
_symmetry.space_group_name_H-M   'P 1'
#
loop_
_entity.id
_entity.type
_entity.pdbx_description
1 polymer ?
#
loop_
_entity_poly.entity_id
_entity_poly.type
_entity_poly.pdbx_seq_one_letter_code
_entity_poly.pdbx_strand_id
1 'polypeptide(L)'
;AALVGALNDRLLLANPTDINPRQKKGIEIRSCLVGLLEPLLIGFATMQQTFEQKLDLSETLYQITSRFDSLRITPRALDILARGPPVCGDLAVSLSQAGPQFTQVLRCIYAIKALRFSTALSVLKDEFLRSRDYPKCPPTSHLFHRFRQLGYACIRYTNIGCSIEVHSATHEFI
;
A
#
# COMPACT_ATOMS: atom_id res chain seq x y z
N ALA A 1 -29.33 -25.77 13.02
CA ALA A 1 -28.43 -24.73 13.56
C ALA A 1 -27.43 -24.35 12.47
N ALA A 2 -27.15 -23.06 12.29
CA ALA A 2 -26.07 -22.62 11.40
C ALA A 2 -24.75 -22.57 12.18
N LEU A 3 -23.65 -22.99 11.55
CA LEU A 3 -22.31 -22.91 12.12
C LEU A 3 -21.53 -21.78 11.45
N VAL A 4 -20.83 -20.99 12.25
CA VAL A 4 -19.92 -19.95 11.78
C VAL A 4 -18.49 -20.36 12.12
N GLY A 5 -17.62 -20.38 11.12
CA GLY A 5 -16.18 -20.59 11.27
C GLY A 5 -15.39 -19.42 10.69
N ALA A 6 -14.15 -19.25 11.14
CA ALA A 6 -13.21 -18.28 10.58
C ALA A 6 -11.95 -19.01 10.09
N LEU A 7 -11.48 -18.64 8.90
CA LEU A 7 -10.21 -19.12 8.34
C LEU A 7 -9.53 -17.95 7.64
N ASN A 8 -8.40 -17.50 8.17
CA ASN A 8 -7.69 -16.29 7.71
C ASN A 8 -8.64 -15.08 7.64
N ASP A 9 -8.93 -14.57 6.44
CA ASP A 9 -9.80 -13.43 6.19
C ASP A 9 -11.21 -13.82 5.72
N ARG A 10 -11.58 -15.10 5.88
CA ARG A 10 -12.87 -15.64 5.48
C ARG A 10 -13.69 -16.01 6.69
N LEU A 11 -14.94 -15.54 6.71
CA LEU A 11 -15.99 -16.15 7.49
C LEU A 11 -16.69 -17.21 6.65
N LEU A 12 -16.88 -18.38 7.23
CA LEU A 12 -17.59 -19.51 6.63
C LEU A 12 -18.90 -19.70 7.39
N LEU A 13 -20.01 -19.66 6.66
CA LEU A 13 -21.35 -19.93 7.19
C LEU A 13 -21.83 -21.26 6.62
N ALA A 14 -21.93 -22.28 7.47
CA ALA A 14 -22.51 -23.56 7.11
C ALA A 14 -23.99 -23.56 7.52
N ASN A 15 -24.86 -23.63 6.52
CA ASN A 15 -26.30 -23.70 6.69
C ASN A 15 -26.80 -25.10 6.30
N PRO A 16 -27.63 -25.75 7.12
CA PRO A 16 -28.34 -26.94 6.68
C PRO A 16 -29.31 -26.55 5.56
N THR A 17 -29.30 -27.32 4.48
CA THR A 17 -30.23 -27.17 3.36
C THR A 17 -31.19 -28.35 3.31
N ASP A 18 -32.43 -28.10 2.89
CA ASP A 18 -33.40 -29.16 2.67
C ASP A 18 -32.84 -30.18 1.67
N ILE A 19 -33.00 -31.46 2.01
CA ILE A 19 -32.46 -32.58 1.25
C ILE A 19 -33.25 -32.70 -0.05
N ASN A 20 -32.76 -32.05 -1.11
CA ASN A 20 -33.29 -32.24 -2.45
C ASN A 20 -32.73 -33.55 -3.00
N PRO A 21 -33.55 -34.55 -3.40
CA PRO A 21 -33.06 -35.86 -3.88
C PRO A 21 -32.14 -35.78 -5.12
N ARG A 22 -32.09 -34.64 -5.82
CA ARG A 22 -31.17 -34.36 -6.93
C ARG A 22 -29.82 -33.74 -6.51
N GLN A 23 -29.71 -33.15 -5.32
CA GLN A 23 -28.48 -32.52 -4.81
C GLN A 23 -28.03 -33.24 -3.54
N LYS A 24 -26.98 -34.07 -3.63
CA LYS A 24 -26.44 -34.89 -2.52
C LYS A 24 -25.83 -34.10 -1.35
N LYS A 25 -25.98 -32.78 -1.26
CA LYS A 25 -25.38 -31.95 -0.20
C LYS A 25 -26.46 -31.44 0.74
N GLY A 26 -26.51 -31.99 1.96
CA GLY A 26 -27.39 -31.53 3.05
C GLY A 26 -26.88 -30.30 3.80
N ILE A 27 -25.74 -29.75 3.39
CA ILE A 27 -25.11 -28.56 3.99
C ILE A 27 -24.61 -27.66 2.85
N GLU A 28 -25.04 -26.41 2.85
CA GLU A 28 -24.50 -25.34 2.03
C GLU A 28 -23.46 -24.55 2.85
N ILE A 29 -22.24 -24.42 2.34
CA ILE A 29 -21.20 -23.57 2.95
C ILE A 29 -21.04 -22.32 2.10
N ARG A 30 -21.34 -21.16 2.67
CA ARG A 30 -21.08 -19.85 2.08
C ARG A 30 -19.82 -19.25 2.68
N SER A 31 -19.04 -18.52 1.88
CA SER A 31 -17.84 -17.82 2.33
C SER A 31 -17.99 -16.32 2.09
N CYS A 32 -17.54 -15.52 3.05
CA CYS A 32 -17.47 -14.07 2.95
C CYS A 32 -16.07 -13.58 3.33
N LEU A 33 -15.45 -12.78 2.47
CA LEU A 33 -14.20 -12.09 2.81
C LEU A 33 -14.52 -10.89 3.71
N VAL A 34 -13.90 -10.86 4.88
CA VAL A 34 -14.14 -9.81 5.89
C VAL A 34 -13.03 -8.75 5.95
N GLY A 35 -11.93 -8.94 5.19
CA GLY A 35 -10.90 -7.91 5.05
C GLY A 35 -10.17 -7.58 6.35
N LEU A 36 -9.84 -8.61 7.15
CA LEU A 36 -9.19 -8.46 8.46
C LEU A 36 -7.73 -7.96 8.37
N LEU A 37 -7.16 -7.88 7.17
CA LEU A 37 -5.80 -7.39 6.95
C LEU A 37 -5.62 -5.94 7.43
N GLU A 38 -6.54 -5.06 7.02
CA GLU A 38 -6.47 -3.64 7.33
C GLU A 38 -6.45 -3.32 8.83
N PRO A 39 -7.39 -3.82 9.66
CA PRO A 39 -7.36 -3.56 11.09
C PRO A 39 -6.11 -4.15 11.78
N LEU A 40 -5.59 -5.30 11.31
CA LEU A 40 -4.35 -5.87 11.82
C LEU A 40 -3.14 -4.99 11.51
N LEU A 41 -3.03 -4.49 10.29
CA LEU A 41 -1.94 -3.60 9.89
C LEU A 41 -1.98 -2.27 10.65
N ILE A 42 -3.17 -1.70 10.84
CA ILE A 42 -3.36 -0.48 11.65
C ILE A 42 -2.95 -0.74 13.10
N GLY A 43 -3.45 -1.82 13.71
CA GLY A 43 -3.11 -2.18 15.08
C GLY A 43 -1.61 -2.36 15.27
N PHE A 44 -0.98 -3.08 14.35
CA PHE A 44 0.47 -3.27 14.34
C PHE A 44 1.24 -1.94 14.24
N ALA A 45 0.89 -1.09 13.28
CA ALA A 45 1.55 0.21 13.11
C ALA A 45 1.41 1.11 14.34
N THR A 46 0.22 1.15 14.94
CA THR A 46 -0.05 1.91 16.17
C THR A 46 0.74 1.34 17.36
N MET A 47 0.82 0.02 17.50
CA MET A 47 1.62 -0.61 18.54
C MET A 47 3.10 -0.28 18.38
N GLN A 48 3.64 -0.34 17.17
CA GLN A 48 5.04 0.00 16.88
C GLN A 48 5.39 1.47 17.15
N GLN A 49 4.44 2.39 16.96
CA GLN A 49 4.63 3.79 17.33
C GLN A 49 4.63 4.01 18.85
N THR A 50 3.97 3.13 19.60
CA THR A 50 3.77 3.29 21.05
C THR A 50 4.80 2.52 21.87
N PHE A 51 5.27 1.38 21.36
CA PHE A 51 6.15 0.47 22.06
C PHE A 51 7.36 0.14 21.19
N GLU A 52 8.57 0.24 21.76
CA GLU A 52 9.79 -0.30 21.15
C GLU A 52 9.76 -1.84 21.16
N GLN A 53 9.09 -2.43 20.17
CA GLN A 53 9.03 -3.88 20.03
C GLN A 53 10.19 -4.37 19.15
N LYS A 54 11.03 -5.26 19.70
CA LYS A 54 12.02 -6.03 18.93
C LYS A 54 11.35 -7.15 18.13
N LEU A 55 10.47 -6.79 17.22
CA LEU A 55 9.92 -7.73 16.25
C LEU A 55 10.66 -7.58 14.94
N ASP A 56 10.93 -8.68 14.26
CA ASP A 56 11.28 -8.63 12.84
C ASP A 56 10.03 -8.17 12.08
N LEU A 57 9.99 -6.86 11.83
CA LEU A 57 8.88 -6.19 11.18
C LEU A 57 8.67 -6.73 9.77
N SER A 58 9.75 -7.11 9.06
CA SER A 58 9.66 -7.61 7.69
C SER A 58 9.03 -9.01 7.66
N GLU A 59 9.49 -9.91 8.53
CA GLU A 59 8.96 -11.27 8.62
C GLU A 59 7.49 -11.27 9.08
N THR A 60 7.16 -10.48 10.11
CA THR A 60 5.79 -10.38 10.62
C THR A 60 4.83 -9.89 9.54
N LEU A 61 5.24 -8.88 8.78
CA LEU A 61 4.42 -8.31 7.70
C LEU A 61 4.30 -9.26 6.50
N TYR A 62 5.35 -10.01 6.17
CA TYR A 62 5.26 -11.08 5.16
C TYR A 62 4.27 -12.18 5.59
N GLN A 63 4.32 -12.62 6.85
CA GLN A 63 3.39 -13.62 7.38
C GLN A 63 1.95 -13.12 7.40
N ILE A 64 1.71 -11.84 7.70
CA ILE A 64 0.38 -11.25 7.65
C ILE A 64 -0.10 -11.12 6.20
N THR A 65 0.71 -10.59 5.29
CA THR A 65 0.26 -10.34 3.91
C THR A 65 0.13 -11.60 3.06
N SER A 66 0.94 -12.64 3.31
CA SER A 66 0.90 -13.91 2.57
C SER A 66 -0.30 -14.80 2.91
N ARG A 67 -0.96 -14.57 4.05
CA ARG A 67 -2.05 -15.41 4.55
C ARG A 67 -3.45 -14.89 4.19
N PHE A 68 -3.57 -13.70 3.60
CA PHE A 68 -4.84 -13.02 3.38
C PHE A 68 -5.15 -12.94 1.89
N ASP A 69 -6.28 -13.49 1.48
CA ASP A 69 -6.70 -13.49 0.06
C ASP A 69 -7.21 -12.10 -0.38
N SER A 70 -7.80 -11.35 0.55
CA SER A 70 -8.29 -9.99 0.36
C SER A 70 -7.25 -8.98 0.82
N LEU A 71 -6.46 -8.48 -0.12
CA LEU A 71 -5.58 -7.31 0.04
C LEU A 71 -6.35 -5.97 0.01
N ARG A 72 -7.62 -5.97 0.42
CA ARG A 72 -8.43 -4.75 0.50
C ARG A 72 -7.84 -3.86 1.59
N ILE A 73 -7.17 -2.79 1.15
CA ILE A 73 -6.52 -1.81 2.01
C ILE A 73 -6.98 -0.42 1.58
N THR A 74 -7.47 0.36 2.54
CA THR A 74 -7.89 1.73 2.29
C THR A 74 -6.70 2.71 2.24
N PRO A 75 -6.87 3.88 1.59
CA PRO A 75 -5.90 4.97 1.68
C PRO A 75 -5.55 5.38 3.11
N ARG A 76 -6.51 5.27 4.05
CA ARG A 76 -6.32 5.61 5.47
C ARG A 76 -5.33 4.67 6.15
N ALA A 77 -5.41 3.37 5.87
CA ALA A 77 -4.47 2.40 6.41
C ALA A 77 -3.05 2.64 5.89
N LEU A 78 -2.91 2.94 4.59
CA LEU A 78 -1.61 3.31 4.02
C LEU A 78 -1.06 4.61 4.61
N ASP A 79 -1.91 5.59 4.93
CA ASP A 79 -1.48 6.82 5.59
C ASP A 79 -0.88 6.57 6.98
N ILE A 80 -1.45 5.64 7.74
CA ILE A 80 -0.95 5.25 9.07
C ILE A 80 0.39 4.51 8.91
N LEU A 81 0.47 3.54 7.98
CA LEU A 81 1.68 2.77 7.72
C LEU A 81 2.83 3.64 7.21
N ALA A 82 2.56 4.53 6.25
CA ALA A 82 3.58 5.38 5.63
C ALA A 82 4.21 6.40 6.60
N ARG A 83 3.52 6.72 7.69
CA ARG A 83 4.01 7.59 8.77
C ARG A 83 4.65 6.82 9.93
N GLY A 84 4.59 5.49 9.91
CA GLY A 84 5.20 4.63 10.91
C GLY A 84 6.72 4.50 10.74
N PRO A 85 7.34 3.56 11.47
CA PRO A 85 8.74 3.21 11.30
C PRO A 85 9.07 2.82 9.84
N PRO A 86 10.35 2.86 9.42
CA PRO A 86 10.75 2.61 8.03
C PRO A 86 10.15 1.36 7.39
N VAL A 87 10.05 0.25 8.14
CA VAL A 87 9.48 -1.01 7.62
C VAL A 87 7.98 -0.92 7.36
N CYS A 88 7.23 -0.17 8.18
CA CYS A 88 5.82 0.14 7.89
C CYS A 88 5.69 1.02 6.63
N GLY A 89 6.63 1.94 6.43
CA GLY A 89 6.74 2.73 5.21
C GLY A 89 6.98 1.89 3.96
N ASP A 90 7.92 0.94 4.02
CA ASP A 90 8.22 -0.01 2.94
C ASP A 90 7.00 -0.85 2.56
N LEU A 91 6.25 -1.30 3.58
CA LEU A 91 5.01 -2.01 3.35
C LEU A 91 3.96 -1.11 2.71
N ALA A 92 3.78 0.12 3.17
CA ALA A 92 2.82 1.05 2.57
C ALA A 92 3.09 1.25 1.08
N VAL A 93 4.37 1.39 0.70
CA VAL A 93 4.80 1.49 -0.69
C VAL A 93 4.44 0.21 -1.45
N SER A 94 4.82 -0.96 -0.94
CA SER A 94 4.56 -2.25 -1.58
C SER A 94 3.07 -2.50 -1.80
N LEU A 95 2.23 -2.23 -0.80
CA LEU A 95 0.78 -2.37 -0.88
C LEU A 95 0.15 -1.39 -1.86
N SER A 96 0.66 -0.15 -1.92
CA SER A 96 0.19 0.83 -2.90
C SER A 96 0.52 0.44 -4.35
N GLN A 97 1.61 -0.30 -4.56
CA GLN A 97 2.02 -0.80 -5.88
C GLN A 97 1.20 -2.03 -6.28
N ALA A 98 0.92 -2.94 -5.35
CA ALA A 98 0.13 -4.14 -5.59
C ALA A 98 -1.38 -3.84 -5.79
N GLY A 99 -1.91 -2.82 -5.11
CA GLY A 99 -3.32 -2.47 -5.19
C GLY A 99 -3.70 -1.78 -6.52
N PRO A 100 -4.63 -2.33 -7.31
CA PRO A 100 -5.08 -1.70 -8.56
C PRO A 100 -5.85 -0.40 -8.34
N GLN A 101 -6.39 -0.18 -7.14
CA GLN A 101 -7.12 1.04 -6.75
C GLN A 101 -6.21 2.28 -6.57
N PHE A 102 -4.89 2.09 -6.47
CA PHE A 102 -3.95 3.19 -6.24
C PHE A 102 -3.35 3.67 -7.55
N THR A 103 -3.61 4.93 -7.88
CA THR A 103 -3.04 5.60 -9.07
C THR A 103 -1.54 5.83 -8.89
N GLN A 104 -0.81 6.08 -9.99
CA GLN A 104 0.61 6.46 -9.93
C GLN A 104 0.85 7.68 -9.02
N VAL A 105 -0.13 8.60 -9.01
CA VAL A 105 -0.15 9.76 -8.10
C VAL A 105 -0.07 9.32 -6.64
N LEU A 106 -0.96 8.42 -6.24
CA LEU A 106 -1.04 7.93 -4.86
C LEU A 106 0.19 7.12 -4.49
N ARG A 107 0.69 6.28 -5.41
CA ARG A 107 1.94 5.53 -5.23
C ARG A 107 3.13 6.45 -4.98
N CYS A 108 3.25 7.55 -5.74
CA CYS A 108 4.28 8.56 -5.50
C CYS A 108 4.10 9.25 -4.14
N ILE A 109 2.87 9.61 -3.76
CA ILE A 109 2.59 10.25 -2.47
C ILE A 109 2.99 9.34 -1.30
N TYR A 110 2.65 8.05 -1.35
CA TYR A 110 3.02 7.10 -0.30
C TYR A 110 4.52 6.84 -0.26
N ALA A 111 5.20 6.78 -1.41
CA ALA A 111 6.66 6.70 -1.46
C ALA A 111 7.34 7.92 -0.83
N ILE A 112 6.84 9.14 -1.08
CA ILE A 112 7.34 10.36 -0.43
C ILE A 112 7.09 10.32 1.08
N LYS A 113 5.88 9.95 1.52
CA LYS A 113 5.53 9.84 2.96
C LYS A 113 6.42 8.83 3.68
N ALA A 114 6.73 7.71 3.03
CA ALA A 114 7.63 6.66 3.53
C ALA A 114 9.12 6.99 3.37
N LEU A 115 9.48 8.18 2.89
CA LEU A 115 10.86 8.62 2.64
C LEU A 115 11.62 7.70 1.67
N ARG A 116 10.92 7.12 0.69
CA ARG A 116 11.47 6.30 -0.40
C ARG A 116 11.54 7.11 -1.69
N PHE A 117 12.45 8.08 -1.68
CA PHE A 117 12.58 9.07 -2.75
C PHE A 117 13.00 8.46 -4.10
N SER A 118 13.84 7.43 -4.10
CA SER A 118 14.20 6.68 -5.31
C SER A 118 12.97 6.03 -5.96
N THR A 119 12.11 5.41 -5.15
CA THR A 119 10.86 4.82 -5.62
C THR A 119 9.90 5.89 -6.14
N ALA A 120 9.76 7.01 -5.42
CA ALA A 120 8.93 8.13 -5.88
C ALA A 120 9.43 8.71 -7.21
N LEU A 121 10.75 8.87 -7.37
CA LEU A 121 11.37 9.35 -8.61
C LEU A 121 11.10 8.39 -9.77
N SER A 122 11.24 7.08 -9.54
CA SER A 122 10.95 6.05 -10.55
C SER A 122 9.50 6.12 -11.03
N VAL A 123 8.54 6.24 -10.11
CA VAL A 123 7.11 6.40 -10.43
C VAL A 123 6.87 7.66 -11.28
N LEU A 124 7.48 8.79 -10.92
CA LEU A 124 7.32 10.04 -11.69
C LEU A 124 7.99 9.99 -13.06
N LYS A 125 9.16 9.34 -13.18
CA LYS A 125 9.83 9.13 -14.48
C LYS A 125 8.96 8.27 -15.41
N ASP A 126 8.37 7.21 -14.86
CA ASP A 126 7.46 6.33 -15.60
C ASP A 126 6.16 7.04 -16.01
N GLU A 127 5.62 7.94 -15.18
CA GLU A 127 4.49 8.81 -15.55
C GLU A 127 4.89 9.85 -16.60
N PHE A 128 6.10 10.41 -16.52
CA PHE A 128 6.64 11.37 -17.49
C PHE A 128 6.78 10.78 -18.88
N LEU A 129 7.35 9.58 -19.01
CA LEU A 129 7.51 8.89 -20.29
C LEU A 129 6.18 8.60 -20.99
N ARG A 130 5.08 8.54 -20.24
CA ARG A 130 3.72 8.34 -20.76
C ARG A 130 2.91 9.63 -20.88
N SER A 131 3.48 10.77 -20.48
CA SER A 131 2.80 12.06 -20.51
C SER A 131 2.63 12.57 -21.94
N ARG A 132 1.52 13.26 -22.20
CA ARG A 132 1.28 13.95 -23.48
C ARG A 132 2.27 15.08 -23.73
N ASP A 133 2.81 15.64 -22.66
CA ASP A 133 3.74 16.76 -22.74
C ASP A 133 5.17 16.30 -23.08
N TYR A 134 5.46 14.99 -23.01
CA TYR A 134 6.78 14.44 -23.31
C TYR A 134 7.27 14.85 -24.71
N PRO A 135 8.55 15.26 -24.87
CA PRO A 135 9.63 15.25 -23.88
C PRO A 135 9.71 16.51 -23.00
N LYS A 136 8.69 17.37 -22.99
CA LYS A 136 8.64 18.58 -22.17
C LYS A 136 7.86 18.34 -20.87
N CYS A 137 8.17 19.11 -19.83
CA CYS A 137 7.40 19.13 -18.59
C CYS A 137 7.04 20.59 -18.25
N PRO A 138 5.98 21.15 -18.87
CA PRO A 138 5.68 22.57 -18.71
C PRO A 138 5.38 22.90 -17.23
N PRO A 139 5.75 24.09 -16.74
CA PRO A 139 5.53 24.49 -15.34
C PRO A 139 4.07 24.47 -14.87
N THR A 140 3.13 24.53 -15.81
CA THR A 140 1.68 24.44 -15.58
C THR A 140 1.17 23.00 -15.44
N SER A 141 2.00 22.00 -15.78
CA SER A 141 1.61 20.60 -15.69
C SER A 141 1.56 20.12 -14.24
N HIS A 142 0.61 19.23 -13.94
CA HIS A 142 0.56 18.56 -12.64
C HIS A 142 1.82 17.76 -12.35
N LEU A 143 2.46 17.21 -13.39
CA LEU A 143 3.65 16.41 -13.27
C LEU A 143 4.86 17.25 -12.83
N PHE A 144 5.04 18.44 -13.39
CA PHE A 144 6.06 19.40 -12.95
C PHE A 144 5.91 19.72 -11.46
N HIS A 145 4.68 20.00 -11.01
CA HIS A 145 4.42 20.28 -9.60
C HIS A 145 4.76 19.09 -8.69
N ARG A 146 4.59 17.84 -9.16
CA ARG A 146 4.97 16.64 -8.40
C ARG A 146 6.47 16.44 -8.32
N PHE A 147 7.20 16.62 -9.42
CA PHE A 147 8.66 16.62 -9.38
C PHE A 147 9.19 17.67 -8.40
N ARG A 148 8.61 18.88 -8.41
CA ARG A 148 8.94 19.93 -7.45
C ARG A 148 8.63 19.53 -6.00
N GLN A 149 7.48 18.91 -5.74
CA GLN A 149 7.13 18.38 -4.41
C GLN A 149 8.12 17.31 -3.93
N LEU A 150 8.53 16.40 -4.81
CA LEU A 150 9.54 15.39 -4.53
C LEU A 150 10.88 16.05 -4.18
N GLY A 151 11.33 17.03 -4.97
CA GLY A 151 12.55 17.78 -4.69
C GLY A 151 12.52 18.47 -3.33
N TYR A 152 11.42 19.15 -2.99
CA TYR A 152 11.27 19.77 -1.67
C TYR A 152 11.28 18.76 -0.52
N ALA A 153 10.64 17.61 -0.69
CA ALA A 153 10.64 16.56 0.32
C ALA A 153 12.05 15.98 0.53
N CYS A 154 12.83 15.80 -0.55
CA CYS A 154 14.22 15.35 -0.44
C CYS A 154 15.08 16.33 0.35
N ILE A 155 15.00 17.62 0.05
CA ILE A 155 15.73 18.67 0.78
C ILE A 155 15.34 18.68 2.27
N ARG A 156 14.06 18.50 2.58
CA ARG A 156 13.56 18.56 3.96
C ARG A 156 13.97 17.35 4.80
N TYR A 157 14.03 16.16 4.21
CA TYR A 157 14.11 14.90 4.96
C TYR A 157 15.37 14.05 4.68
N THR A 158 16.26 14.46 3.77
CA THR A 158 17.52 13.73 3.48
C THR A 158 18.77 14.55 3.80
N ASN A 159 19.86 13.84 4.07
CA ASN A 159 21.21 14.40 4.02
C ASN A 159 21.70 14.45 2.55
N ILE A 160 22.58 15.41 2.23
CA ILE A 160 22.87 16.03 0.92
C ILE A 160 22.84 15.11 -0.33
N GLY A 161 23.24 13.84 -0.26
CA GLY A 161 23.40 12.95 -1.41
C GLY A 161 22.12 12.61 -2.19
N CYS A 162 21.03 12.26 -1.51
CA CYS A 162 19.75 11.94 -2.19
C CYS A 162 19.10 13.21 -2.78
N SER A 163 19.34 14.36 -2.14
CA SER A 163 18.93 15.66 -2.69
C SER A 163 19.60 15.95 -4.03
N ILE A 164 20.87 15.56 -4.25
CA ILE A 164 21.57 15.84 -5.51
C ILE A 164 21.00 15.04 -6.68
N GLU A 165 20.74 13.74 -6.50
CA GLU A 165 20.18 12.88 -7.56
C GLU A 165 18.76 13.30 -7.95
N VAL A 166 17.93 13.65 -6.96
CA VAL A 166 16.58 14.13 -7.23
C VAL A 166 16.61 15.56 -7.79
N HIS A 167 17.50 16.42 -7.30
CA HIS A 167 17.64 17.79 -7.81
C HIS A 167 18.12 17.79 -9.26
N SER A 168 19.15 17.00 -9.59
CA SER A 168 19.63 16.83 -10.96
C SER A 168 18.55 16.26 -11.87
N ALA A 169 17.83 15.22 -11.44
CA ALA A 169 16.71 14.68 -12.20
C ALA A 169 15.61 15.73 -12.40
N THR A 170 15.24 16.51 -11.38
CA THR A 170 14.26 17.60 -11.56
C THR A 170 14.78 18.68 -12.51
N HIS A 171 16.07 19.01 -12.47
CA HIS A 171 16.67 20.03 -13.33
C HIS A 171 16.86 19.56 -14.79
N GLU A 172 16.83 18.26 -15.02
CA GLU A 172 16.84 17.64 -16.37
C GLU A 172 15.45 17.67 -17.02
N PHE A 173 14.38 17.82 -16.22
CA PHE A 173 12.99 17.88 -16.69
C PHE A 173 12.40 19.31 -16.70
N ILE A 174 13.11 20.31 -16.17
CA ILE A 174 12.76 21.75 -16.21
C ILE A 174 13.57 22.45 -17.29
#